data_AF-A0A916R6Q4-F1
#
_entry.id   AF-A0A916R6Q4-F1
#
_cell.length_a   1.000
_cell.length_b   1.000
_cell.length_c   1.000
_cell.angle_alpha   90.00
_cell.angle_beta   90.00
_cell.angle_gamma   90.00
#
_symmetry.space_group_name_H-M   'P 1'
#
loop_
_entity.id
_entity.type
_entity.pdbx_description
1 polymer ?
#
loop_
_entity_poly.entity_id
_entity_poly.type
_entity_poly.pdbx_seq_one_letter_code
_entity_poly.pdbx_strand_id
1 'polypeptide(L)' 'MSLVISNEILEKIEMSEGQLQIEIAVMLFQQERFTLAQAARFACLNQLAFQKLLANRQIPLHYGMEELMEDFYNLQ' A
#
# COMPACT_ATOMS: atom_id res chain seq x y z
N MET A 1 -5.86 -17.64 12.16
CA MET A 1 -4.83 -17.13 13.09
C MET A 1 -4.90 -15.61 13.05
N SER A 2 -4.93 -14.93 14.19
CA SER A 2 -4.96 -13.46 14.27
C SER A 2 -3.60 -12.92 14.73
N LEU A 3 -3.18 -11.80 14.15
CA LEU A 3 -2.08 -10.99 14.66
C LEU A 3 -2.69 -9.88 15.53
N VAL A 4 -2.20 -9.73 16.77
CA VAL A 4 -2.67 -8.70 17.71
C VAL A 4 -1.51 -7.78 18.03
N ILE A 5 -1.71 -6.47 17.87
CA ILE A 5 -0.72 -5.45 18.20
C ILE A 5 -1.20 -4.75 19.48
N SER A 6 -0.34 -4.74 20.51
CA SER A 6 -0.66 -4.13 21.79
C SER A 6 -0.59 -2.60 21.73
N ASN A 7 -1.43 -1.92 22.53
CA ASN A 7 -1.44 -0.46 22.62
C ASN A 7 -0.06 0.13 23.01
N GLU A 8 0.73 -0.57 23.83
CA GLU A 8 2.08 -0.13 24.20
C GLU A 8 2.98 0.07 22.96
N ILE A 9 2.83 -0.76 21.92
CA ILE A 9 3.59 -0.62 20.68
C ILE A 9 3.12 0.63 19.93
N LEU A 10 1.80 0.83 19.84
CA LEU A 10 1.18 1.98 19.19
C LEU A 10 1.59 3.31 19.85
N GLU A 11 1.62 3.34 21.18
CA GLU A 11 2.09 4.48 21.98
C GLU A 11 3.58 4.76 21.73
N LYS A 12 4.42 3.72 21.66
CA LYS A 12 5.87 3.87 21.40
C LYS A 12 6.19 4.44 20.03
N ILE A 13 5.39 4.12 19.01
CA ILE A 13 5.57 4.63 17.64
C ILE A 13 4.74 5.88 17.35
N GLU A 14 4.00 6.39 18.36
CA GLU A 14 3.13 7.56 18.25
C GLU A 14 2.11 7.44 17.09
N MET A 15 1.55 6.23 16.89
CA MET A 15 0.55 5.96 15.86
C MET A 15 -0.73 5.39 16.44
N SER A 16 -1.86 5.79 15.88
CA SER A 16 -3.14 5.10 16.07
C SER A 16 -3.20 3.80 15.27
N GLU A 17 -4.12 2.91 15.64
CA GLU A 17 -4.41 1.67 14.92
C GLU A 17 -4.68 1.94 13.43
N GLY A 18 -5.51 2.93 13.11
CA GLY A 18 -5.83 3.30 11.73
C GLY A 18 -4.63 3.80 10.94
N GLN A 19 -3.71 4.53 11.58
CA GLN A 19 -2.46 4.95 10.93
C GLN A 19 -1.57 3.75 10.62
N LEU A 20 -1.40 2.83 11.57
CA LEU A 20 -0.62 1.62 11.34
C LEU A 20 -1.25 0.73 10.25
N GLN A 21 -2.58 0.62 10.23
CA GLN A 21 -3.32 -0.11 9.20
C GLN A 21 -3.08 0.48 7.80
N ILE A 22 -3.05 1.81 7.68
CA ILE A 22 -2.68 2.51 6.46
C ILE A 22 -1.23 2.20 6.06
N GLU A 23 -0.27 2.25 7.00
CA GLU A 23 1.14 1.93 6.70
C GLU A 23 1.30 0.49 6.18
N ILE A 24 0.61 -0.48 6.79
CA ILE A 24 0.63 -1.87 6.34
C ILE A 24 -0.02 -1.98 4.94
N ALA A 25 -1.12 -1.27 4.68
CA ALA A 25 -1.75 -1.24 3.37
C ALA A 25 -0.80 -0.75 2.27
N VAL A 26 -0.09 0.34 2.57
CA VAL A 26 0.88 0.96 1.66
C VAL A 26 2.06 0.02 1.42
N MET A 27 2.62 -0.57 2.47
CA MET A 27 3.71 -1.55 2.36
C MET A 27 3.31 -2.74 1.47
N LEU A 28 2.12 -3.31 1.69
CA LEU A 28 1.63 -4.45 0.91
C LEU A 28 1.32 -4.08 -0.55
N PHE A 29 0.88 -2.85 -0.81
CA PHE A 29 0.71 -2.32 -2.17
C PHE A 29 2.07 -2.17 -2.88
N GLN A 30 3.06 -1.57 -2.23
CA GLN A 30 4.41 -1.39 -2.79
C GLN A 30 5.15 -2.70 -3.06
N GLN A 31 4.81 -3.75 -2.31
CA GLN A 31 5.35 -5.11 -2.52
C GLN A 31 4.55 -5.92 -3.55
N GLU A 32 3.60 -5.30 -4.25
CA GLU A 32 2.71 -5.94 -5.24
C GLU A 32 1.90 -7.11 -4.65
N ARG A 33 1.76 -7.16 -3.32
CA ARG A 33 0.96 -8.17 -2.60
C ARG A 33 -0.51 -7.79 -2.57
N PHE A 34 -0.80 -6.49 -2.54
CA PHE A 34 -2.14 -5.94 -2.65
C PHE A 34 -2.30 -5.14 -3.94
N THR A 35 -3.41 -5.38 -4.64
CA THR A 35 -3.90 -4.44 -5.64
C THR A 35 -4.36 -3.14 -4.97
N LEU A 36 -4.51 -2.07 -5.75
CA LEU A 36 -5.04 -0.80 -5.25
C LEU A 36 -6.37 -0.97 -4.49
N ALA A 37 -7.28 -1.81 -5.01
CA ALA A 37 -8.58 -2.07 -4.40
C ALA A 37 -8.45 -2.84 -3.07
N GLN A 38 -7.52 -3.80 -2.98
CA GLN A 38 -7.27 -4.55 -1.75
C GLN A 38 -6.63 -3.66 -0.68
N ALA A 39 -5.64 -2.85 -1.04
CA ALA A 39 -4.99 -1.94 -0.12
C ALA A 39 -5.93 -0.84 0.39
N ALA A 40 -6.77 -0.27 -0.49
CA ALA A 40 -7.79 0.69 -0.08
C ALA A 40 -8.79 0.07 0.92
N ARG A 41 -9.31 -1.13 0.63
CA ARG A 41 -10.21 -1.85 1.54
C ARG A 41 -9.54 -2.18 2.87
N PHE A 42 -8.29 -2.63 2.85
CA PHE A 42 -7.53 -2.93 4.05
C PHE A 42 -7.28 -1.68 4.89
N ALA A 43 -7.03 -0.53 4.26
CA ALA A 43 -6.88 0.76 4.93
C ALA A 43 -8.21 1.39 5.41
N CYS A 44 -9.35 0.71 5.23
CA CYS A 44 -10.68 1.27 5.47
C CYS A 44 -10.95 2.58 4.68
N LEU A 45 -10.35 2.70 3.48
CA LEU A 45 -10.49 3.84 2.58
C LEU A 45 -11.19 3.42 1.29
N ASN A 46 -11.85 4.37 0.62
CA ASN A 46 -12.23 4.17 -0.77
C ASN A 46 -10.99 4.28 -1.68
N GLN A 47 -11.09 3.73 -2.90
CA GLN A 47 -9.95 3.70 -3.83
C GLN A 47 -9.40 5.08 -4.15
N LEU A 48 -10.25 6.10 -4.33
CA LEU A 48 -9.82 7.46 -4.63
C LEU A 48 -9.05 8.09 -3.46
N ALA A 49 -9.49 7.87 -2.22
CA ALA A 49 -8.81 8.35 -1.03
C ALA A 49 -7.44 7.67 -0.87
N PHE A 50 -7.36 6.37 -1.15
CA PHE A 50 -6.09 5.65 -1.12
C PHE A 50 -5.13 6.12 -2.23
N GLN A 51 -5.63 6.34 -3.46
CA GLN A 51 -4.83 6.93 -4.54
C GLN A 51 -4.28 8.31 -4.18
N LYS A 52 -5.10 9.18 -3.58
CA LYS A 52 -4.64 10.49 -3.09
C LYS A 52 -3.58 10.37 -2.01
N LEU A 53 -3.73 9.39 -1.11
CA LEU A 53 -2.73 9.09 -0.08
C LEU A 53 -1.39 8.69 -0.70
N LEU A 54 -1.40 7.79 -1.68
CA LEU A 54 -0.19 7.39 -2.42
C LEU A 54 0.44 8.58 -3.14
N ALA A 55 -0.36 9.39 -3.84
CA ALA A 55 0.11 10.58 -4.55
C ALA A 55 0.77 11.60 -3.61
N ASN A 56 0.15 11.87 -2.45
CA ASN A 56 0.71 12.78 -1.44
C ASN A 56 2.05 12.29 -0.88
N ARG A 57 2.25 10.96 -0.86
CA ARG A 57 3.49 10.30 -0.42
C ARG A 57 4.48 10.04 -1.56
N GLN A 58 4.18 10.52 -2.77
CA GLN A 58 4.97 10.29 -3.98
C GLN A 58 5.21 8.80 -4.26
N ILE A 59 4.24 7.95 -3.91
CA ILE A 59 4.27 6.51 -4.19
C ILE A 59 3.59 6.30 -5.55
N PRO A 60 4.33 5.82 -6.56
CA PRO A 60 3.77 5.60 -7.89
C PRO A 60 2.70 4.51 -7.85
N LEU A 61 1.62 4.74 -8.60
CA LEU A 61 0.55 3.76 -8.77
C LEU A 61 0.97 2.60 -9.68
N HIS A 62 1.99 2.82 -10.50
CA HIS A 62 2.55 1.85 -11.44
C HIS A 62 4.01 1.64 -11.08
N TYR A 63 4.29 0.53 -10.39
CA TYR A 63 5.61 -0.08 -10.36
C TYR A 63 5.50 -1.55 -10.74
N GLY A 64 4.84 -1.82 -11.87
CA GLY A 64 5.09 -3.05 -12.59
C GLY A 64 6.43 -2.91 -13.29
N MET A 65 7.52 -3.28 -12.61
CA MET A 65 8.83 -3.54 -13.24
C MET A 65 8.78 -4.72 -14.24
N GLU A 66 7.57 -5.21 -14.59
CA GLU A 66 7.33 -6.23 -15.59
C GLU A 66 6.76 -5.64 -16.91
N GLU A 67 6.10 -4.48 -16.91
CA GLU A 67 5.56 -3.90 -18.17
C GLU A 67 6.60 -3.12 -19.00
N LEU A 68 7.72 -2.70 -18.39
CA LEU A 68 8.79 -2.02 -19.13
C LEU A 68 9.75 -3.00 -19.87
N MET A 69 9.71 -4.30 -19.56
CA MET A 69 10.46 -5.30 -20.33
C MET A 69 9.67 -5.86 -21.53
N GLU A 70 8.34 -5.86 -21.49
CA GLU A 70 7.53 -6.36 -22.62
C GLU A 70 7.51 -5.42 -23.83
N ASP A 71 7.65 -4.09 -23.64
CA ASP A 71 7.70 -3.14 -24.76
C ASP A 71 9.04 -3.21 -25.54
N PHE A 72 10.11 -3.71 -24.90
CA PHE A 72 11.42 -3.87 -25.54
C PHE A 72 11.55 -5.19 -26.33
N TYR A 73 10.76 -6.22 -26.00
CA TYR A 73 10.81 -7.52 -26.68
C TYR A 73 9.87 -7.64 -27.88
N ASN A 74 8.87 -6.77 -28.02
CA ASN A 74 7.94 -6.78 -29.16
C ASN A 74 8.42 -5.99 -30.39
N LEU A 75 9.67 -5.50 -30.40
CA LEU A 75 10.28 -4.76 -31.51
C LEU A 75 11.43 -5.52 -32.23
N GLN A 76 11.51 -6.86 -32.12
CA GLN A 76 12.40 -7.68 -32.96
C GLN A 76 11.65 -8.58 -33.95
#